data_AF-A0A7S2UWR0-F1
#
_entry.id   AF-A0A7S2UWR0-F1
#
_cell.length_a   1.000
_cell.length_b   1.000
_cell.length_c   1.000
_cell.angle_alpha   90.00
_cell.angle_beta   90.00
_cell.angle_gamma   90.00
#
_symmetry.space_group_name_H-M   'P 1'
#
loop_
_entity.id
_entity.type
_entity.pdbx_description
1 polymer ?
#
loop_
_entity_poly.entity_id
_entity_poly.type
_entity_poly.pdbx_seq_one_letter_code
_entity_poly.pdbx_strand_id
1 'polypeptide(L)'
;MEGIEGMNLIQEGEYEDSSQGTGDFQVGYSGSEGKLANPTDRVKRVSWSKATTQGYRIGARGGHSAVVADYQLIVFGGHHYEGKGEFKCVNETCVLDIETATWQLVRCGGELPQPRYGHCCELVGSRMFVFGGRGAGETGRPLRDIHALDLVDWVWVPINATTQGPGPRFNHASARVGAKV
;
A
#
# COMPACT_ATOMS: atom_id res chain seq x y z
N MET A 1 61.09 3.41 -8.43
CA MET A 1 59.98 2.88 -9.25
C MET A 1 58.74 2.99 -8.38
N GLU A 2 58.12 4.17 -8.39
CA GLU A 2 56.83 4.45 -9.09
C GLU A 2 55.67 3.79 -8.30
N GLY A 3 54.78 4.52 -7.63
CA GLY A 3 53.63 5.28 -8.21
C GLY A 3 52.52 4.27 -8.61
N ILE A 4 51.21 4.39 -8.35
CA ILE A 4 50.27 5.51 -8.16
C ILE A 4 48.96 4.92 -7.57
N GLU A 5 48.29 5.73 -6.73
CA GLU A 5 46.83 5.91 -6.40
C GLU A 5 45.76 4.79 -6.49
N GLY A 6 44.74 4.93 -5.63
CA GLY A 6 43.35 4.75 -6.08
C GLY A 6 42.42 3.95 -5.17
N MET A 7 42.10 4.45 -3.98
CA MET A 7 40.89 4.02 -3.27
C MET A 7 39.66 4.65 -3.95
N ASN A 8 38.80 3.86 -4.56
CA ASN A 8 37.49 4.33 -5.03
C ASN A 8 36.37 3.71 -4.20
N LEU A 9 35.90 4.52 -3.25
CA LEU A 9 34.59 4.44 -2.64
C LEU A 9 33.54 4.67 -3.74
N ILE A 10 32.52 3.81 -3.79
CA ILE A 10 31.40 4.00 -4.72
C ILE A 10 30.51 5.08 -4.13
N GLN A 11 30.41 6.18 -4.87
CA GLN A 11 29.65 7.38 -4.54
C GLN A 11 28.15 7.05 -4.47
N GLU A 12 27.51 7.37 -3.34
CA GLU A 12 26.05 7.36 -3.25
C GLU A 12 25.50 8.43 -4.20
N GLY A 13 24.67 8.01 -5.16
CA GLY A 13 23.95 8.93 -6.02
C GLY A 13 22.85 9.62 -5.22
N GLU A 14 23.00 10.91 -4.96
CA GLU A 14 21.92 11.78 -4.50
C GLU A 14 20.85 11.85 -5.60
N TYR A 15 19.64 11.40 -5.29
CA TYR A 15 18.47 11.63 -6.12
C TYR A 15 17.80 12.92 -5.67
N GLU A 16 17.97 14.00 -6.45
CA GLU A 16 17.24 15.25 -6.27
C GLU A 16 15.85 15.16 -6.92
N ASP A 17 14.80 15.25 -6.11
CA ASP A 17 13.42 15.45 -6.56
C ASP A 17 13.19 16.94 -6.85
N SER A 18 13.00 17.28 -8.12
CA SER A 18 12.82 18.66 -8.61
C SER A 18 11.35 19.09 -8.75
N SER A 19 10.39 18.41 -8.11
CA SER A 19 8.98 18.76 -8.21
C SER A 19 8.51 19.76 -7.14
N GLN A 20 8.97 21.02 -7.20
CA GLN A 20 8.27 22.13 -6.55
C GLN A 20 7.23 22.75 -7.50
N GLY A 21 6.04 22.17 -7.53
CA GLY A 21 4.86 22.73 -8.19
C GLY A 21 3.75 22.99 -7.17
N THR A 22 3.58 24.22 -6.70
CA THR A 22 2.43 24.62 -5.88
C THR A 22 1.28 25.07 -6.78
N GLY A 23 0.47 24.11 -7.25
CA GLY A 23 -0.76 24.38 -7.97
C GLY A 23 -1.98 24.34 -7.05
N ASP A 24 -2.60 25.50 -6.79
CA ASP A 24 -3.91 25.58 -6.16
C ASP A 24 -4.99 25.13 -7.17
N PHE A 25 -5.69 24.03 -6.88
CA PHE A 25 -6.85 23.58 -7.66
C PHE A 25 -8.15 23.92 -6.94
N GLN A 26 -9.03 24.69 -7.59
CA GLN A 26 -10.42 24.86 -7.19
C GLN A 26 -11.29 23.76 -7.81
N VAL A 27 -12.04 23.04 -6.97
CA VAL A 27 -13.06 22.07 -7.41
C VAL A 27 -14.43 22.73 -7.35
N GLY A 28 -15.09 22.89 -8.49
CA GLY A 28 -16.48 23.32 -8.57
C GLY A 28 -17.45 22.13 -8.55
N TYR A 29 -18.44 22.15 -7.65
CA TYR A 29 -19.59 21.24 -7.70
C TYR A 29 -20.84 22.05 -8.06
N SER A 30 -21.53 21.68 -9.14
CA SER A 30 -22.89 22.14 -9.44
C SER A 30 -23.89 21.02 -9.14
N GLY A 31 -24.65 21.18 -8.06
CA GLY A 31 -25.72 20.28 -7.63
C GLY A 31 -26.66 20.99 -6.66
N SER A 32 -27.95 20.93 -6.94
CA SER A 32 -29.01 21.80 -6.42
C SER A 32 -29.40 21.60 -4.94
N GLU A 33 -29.43 22.74 -4.24
CA GLU A 33 -30.28 23.17 -3.11
C GLU A 33 -30.65 22.17 -2.00
N GLY A 34 -29.69 21.91 -1.11
CA GLY A 34 -29.93 21.84 0.33
C GLY A 34 -29.23 23.05 0.97
N LYS A 35 -29.82 23.66 2.01
CA LYS A 35 -29.30 24.87 2.68
C LYS A 35 -27.93 24.58 3.31
N LEU A 36 -26.85 24.73 2.55
CA LEU A 36 -25.48 24.49 2.99
C LEU A 36 -25.05 25.60 3.96
N ALA A 37 -24.33 25.19 5.00
CA ALA A 37 -23.63 26.08 5.90
C ALA A 37 -22.79 27.12 5.12
N ASN A 38 -22.59 28.27 5.74
CA ASN A 38 -21.90 29.43 5.15
C ASN A 38 -20.55 29.00 4.51
N PRO A 39 -20.26 29.27 3.22
CA PRO A 39 -19.06 28.77 2.53
C PRO A 39 -17.71 29.30 3.04
N THR A 40 -17.70 30.06 4.14
CA THR A 40 -16.53 30.70 4.72
C THR A 40 -15.93 29.94 5.92
N ASP A 41 -16.46 28.75 6.25
CA ASP A 41 -15.74 27.82 7.13
C ASP A 41 -14.45 27.40 6.43
N ARG A 42 -13.36 28.06 6.85
CA ARG A 42 -12.01 27.95 6.31
C ARG A 42 -11.72 26.54 5.81
N VAL A 43 -11.59 26.40 4.49
CA VAL A 43 -10.83 25.28 3.92
C VAL A 43 -9.44 25.38 4.56
N LYS A 44 -9.14 24.49 5.51
CA LYS A 44 -7.78 24.36 6.03
C LYS A 44 -6.90 24.08 4.82
N ARG A 45 -5.93 24.95 4.57
CA ARG A 45 -4.97 24.78 3.47
C ARG A 45 -4.31 23.42 3.65
N VAL A 46 -4.51 22.53 2.67
CA VAL A 46 -3.86 21.23 2.64
C VAL A 46 -2.51 21.41 1.96
N SER A 47 -1.45 20.93 2.59
CA SER A 47 -0.10 20.95 2.03
C SER A 47 0.52 19.57 2.16
N TRP A 48 1.31 19.19 1.17
CA TRP A 48 2.12 17.99 1.23
C TRP A 48 3.30 18.17 2.18
N SER A 49 3.68 17.09 2.84
CA SER A 49 4.89 17.02 3.65
C SER A 49 5.49 15.63 3.57
N LYS A 50 6.83 15.55 3.58
CA LYS A 50 7.53 14.28 3.73
C LYS A 50 7.61 13.92 5.21
N ALA A 51 6.95 12.83 5.61
CA ALA A 51 7.09 12.30 6.96
C ALA A 51 8.47 11.62 7.10
N THR A 52 9.21 11.98 8.14
CA THR A 52 10.39 11.22 8.55
C THR A 52 9.91 10.00 9.32
N THR A 53 10.29 8.81 8.87
CA THR A 53 9.90 7.55 9.52
C THR A 53 11.14 6.82 10.03
N GLN A 54 10.92 5.95 11.00
CA GLN A 54 11.96 5.15 11.65
C GLN A 54 11.56 3.67 11.74
N GLY A 55 12.43 2.82 12.26
CA GLY A 55 12.17 1.39 12.40
C GLY A 55 12.48 0.59 11.14
N TYR A 56 11.64 -0.39 10.83
CA TYR A 56 11.84 -1.32 9.72
C TYR A 56 11.85 -0.59 8.37
N ARG A 57 12.90 -0.81 7.57
CA ARG A 57 13.02 -0.20 6.24
C ARG A 57 12.23 -1.01 5.22
N ILE A 58 11.06 -0.51 4.85
CA ILE A 58 10.27 -1.08 3.76
C ILE A 58 10.94 -0.71 2.44
N GLY A 59 11.34 -1.71 1.67
CA GLY A 59 11.86 -1.49 0.32
C GLY A 59 10.81 -0.84 -0.60
N ALA A 60 11.27 0.01 -1.51
CA ALA A 60 10.44 0.62 -2.55
C ALA A 60 9.66 -0.46 -3.31
N ARG A 61 8.34 -0.29 -3.45
CA ARG A 61 7.46 -1.30 -4.01
C ARG A 61 6.26 -0.71 -4.76
N GLY A 62 5.84 -1.38 -5.83
CA GLY A 62 4.64 -1.07 -6.61
C GLY A 62 3.52 -2.09 -6.37
N GLY A 63 2.27 -1.67 -6.60
CA GLY A 63 1.10 -2.57 -6.55
C GLY A 63 0.81 -3.22 -5.19
N HIS A 64 1.32 -2.62 -4.10
CA HIS A 64 0.87 -2.94 -2.76
C HIS A 64 -0.51 -2.33 -2.52
N SER A 65 -1.21 -2.80 -1.49
CA SER A 65 -2.43 -2.16 -1.01
C SER A 65 -2.31 -1.87 0.48
N ALA A 66 -3.10 -0.93 0.98
CA ALA A 66 -3.04 -0.53 2.37
C ALA A 66 -4.40 -0.15 2.94
N VAL A 67 -4.58 -0.39 4.24
CA VAL A 67 -5.71 0.11 5.03
C VAL A 67 -5.21 0.85 6.25
N VAL A 68 -6.02 1.76 6.78
CA VAL A 68 -5.79 2.37 8.09
C VAL A 68 -6.79 1.76 9.08
N ALA A 69 -6.28 1.16 10.15
CA ALA A 69 -7.04 0.71 11.30
C ALA A 69 -6.53 1.44 12.55
N ASP A 70 -7.40 2.20 13.22
CA ASP A 70 -7.03 3.11 14.30
C ASP A 70 -5.85 4.03 13.91
N TYR A 71 -4.70 3.90 14.58
CA TYR A 71 -3.47 4.65 14.34
C TYR A 71 -2.42 3.84 13.58
N GLN A 72 -2.82 2.76 12.90
CA GLN A 72 -1.94 1.86 12.20
C GLN A 72 -2.26 1.86 10.69
N LEU A 73 -1.27 2.26 9.89
CA LEU A 73 -1.30 2.04 8.45
C LEU A 73 -0.72 0.64 8.17
N ILE A 74 -1.56 -0.26 7.70
CA ILE A 74 -1.21 -1.65 7.40
C ILE A 74 -1.05 -1.77 5.89
N VAL A 75 0.14 -2.20 5.45
CA VAL A 75 0.51 -2.39 4.04
C VAL A 75 0.74 -3.87 3.78
N PHE A 76 0.13 -4.39 2.71
CA PHE A 76 0.32 -5.78 2.31
C PHE A 76 0.83 -5.91 0.88
N GLY A 77 1.77 -6.84 0.70
CA GLY A 77 2.24 -7.31 -0.59
C GLY A 77 2.92 -6.25 -1.46
N GLY A 78 2.69 -6.35 -2.77
CA GLY A 78 3.34 -5.55 -3.81
C GLY A 78 4.48 -6.30 -4.48
N HIS A 79 5.22 -5.59 -5.32
CA HIS A 79 6.44 -6.08 -5.95
C HIS A 79 7.55 -5.04 -5.89
N HIS A 80 8.79 -5.50 -5.90
CA HIS A 80 9.97 -4.64 -6.05
C HIS A 80 10.90 -5.20 -7.13
N TYR A 81 11.75 -4.33 -7.66
CA TYR A 81 12.76 -4.69 -8.65
C TYR A 81 13.97 -5.28 -7.94
N GLU A 82 14.38 -6.50 -8.31
CA GLU A 82 15.57 -7.16 -7.75
C GLU A 82 16.82 -7.02 -8.64
N GLY A 83 16.69 -6.31 -9.77
CA GLY A 83 17.75 -6.22 -10.79
C GLY A 83 17.53 -7.17 -11.96
N LYS A 84 18.38 -7.03 -12.99
CA LYS A 84 18.40 -7.93 -14.18
C LYS A 84 17.07 -8.07 -14.94
N GLY A 85 16.17 -7.08 -14.85
CA GLY A 85 14.87 -7.12 -15.52
C GLY A 85 13.80 -7.91 -14.76
N GLU A 86 14.08 -8.36 -13.53
CA GLU A 86 13.17 -9.20 -12.76
C GLU A 86 12.47 -8.44 -11.63
N PHE A 87 11.18 -8.75 -11.45
CA PHE A 87 10.36 -8.26 -10.35
C PHE A 87 10.02 -9.40 -9.41
N LYS A 88 10.18 -9.16 -8.12
CA LYS A 88 9.74 -10.08 -7.07
C LYS A 88 8.49 -9.58 -6.41
N CYS A 89 7.46 -10.43 -6.40
CA CYS A 89 6.28 -10.20 -5.58
C CYS A 89 6.59 -10.57 -4.12
N VAL A 90 5.98 -9.87 -3.18
CA VAL A 90 6.09 -10.15 -1.75
C VAL A 90 4.69 -10.35 -1.15
N ASN A 91 4.63 -11.00 0.01
CA ASN A 91 3.44 -11.16 0.86
C ASN A 91 3.71 -10.67 2.29
N GLU A 92 4.62 -9.71 2.43
CA GLU A 92 4.92 -9.08 3.71
C GLU A 92 3.72 -8.26 4.20
N THR A 93 3.50 -8.28 5.51
CA THR A 93 2.60 -7.36 6.22
C THR A 93 3.45 -6.38 6.99
N CYS A 94 3.43 -5.12 6.58
CA CYS A 94 4.17 -4.05 7.23
C CYS A 94 3.20 -3.07 7.87
N VAL A 95 3.53 -2.57 9.05
CA VAL A 95 2.67 -1.67 9.82
C VAL A 95 3.45 -0.42 10.18
N LEU A 96 2.89 0.75 9.87
CA LEU A 96 3.34 2.03 10.38
C LEU A 96 2.44 2.41 11.54
N ASP A 97 3.04 2.53 12.71
CA ASP A 97 2.44 3.29 13.80
C ASP A 97 2.52 4.79 13.43
N ILE A 98 1.35 5.40 13.22
CA ILE A 98 1.24 6.76 12.68
C ILE A 98 1.66 7.79 13.72
N GLU A 99 1.42 7.52 15.01
CA GLU A 99 1.74 8.47 16.09
C GLU A 99 3.26 8.58 16.30
N THR A 100 3.97 7.46 16.21
CA THR A 100 5.41 7.38 16.42
C THR A 100 6.22 7.42 15.12
N ALA A 101 5.55 7.42 13.96
CA ALA A 101 6.15 7.28 12.64
C ALA A 101 7.10 6.07 12.53
N THR A 102 6.78 4.96 13.22
CA THR A 102 7.64 3.77 13.30
C THR A 102 7.08 2.62 12.48
N TRP A 103 7.87 2.16 11.51
CA TRP A 103 7.58 0.98 10.72
C TRP A 103 7.99 -0.32 11.42
N GLN A 104 7.19 -1.35 11.24
CA GLN A 104 7.44 -2.71 11.72
C GLN A 104 7.08 -3.73 10.64
N LEU A 105 7.90 -4.77 10.51
CA LEU A 105 7.52 -5.98 9.77
C LEU A 105 6.81 -6.91 10.74
N VAL A 106 5.53 -7.19 10.49
CA VAL A 106 4.73 -8.04 11.37
C VAL A 106 4.79 -9.48 10.89
N ARG A 107 5.23 -10.37 11.78
CA ARG A 107 5.17 -11.82 11.56
C ARG A 107 3.76 -12.29 11.83
N CYS A 108 2.96 -12.40 10.79
CA CYS A 108 1.60 -12.91 10.89
C CYS A 108 1.59 -14.45 10.96
N GLY A 109 0.64 -15.01 11.70
CA GLY A 109 0.35 -16.44 11.71
C GLY A 109 -0.63 -16.86 10.61
N GLY A 110 -1.02 -18.13 10.66
CA GLY A 110 -2.06 -18.70 9.79
C GLY A 110 -1.60 -19.03 8.38
N GLU A 111 -2.56 -18.99 7.45
CA GLU A 111 -2.35 -19.32 6.05
C GLU A 111 -2.18 -18.02 5.25
N LEU A 112 -0.91 -17.62 5.08
CA LEU A 112 -0.58 -16.38 4.39
C LEU A 112 -0.97 -16.44 2.91
N PRO A 113 -1.51 -15.34 2.34
CA PRO A 113 -1.69 -15.25 0.91
C PRO A 113 -0.34 -15.39 0.21
N GLN A 114 -0.31 -16.06 -0.96
CA GLN A 114 0.91 -16.09 -1.77
C GLN A 114 1.39 -14.66 -2.13
N PRO A 115 2.70 -14.47 -2.37
CA PRO A 115 3.25 -13.19 -2.82
C PRO A 115 2.50 -12.63 -4.02
N ARG A 116 2.06 -11.37 -3.94
CA ARG A 116 1.16 -10.78 -4.94
C ARG A 116 1.25 -9.27 -5.05
N TYR A 117 0.87 -8.75 -6.20
CA TYR A 117 0.71 -7.31 -6.46
C TYR A 117 -0.57 -7.00 -7.23
N GLY A 118 -0.97 -5.73 -7.27
CA GLY A 118 -2.17 -5.27 -7.99
C GLY A 118 -3.47 -5.83 -7.42
N HIS A 119 -3.45 -6.26 -6.15
CA HIS A 119 -4.63 -6.66 -5.40
C HIS A 119 -5.26 -5.43 -4.75
N CYS A 120 -6.50 -5.57 -4.30
CA CYS A 120 -7.16 -4.57 -3.47
C CYS A 120 -7.30 -5.08 -2.05
N CYS A 121 -7.41 -4.15 -1.10
CA CYS A 121 -7.74 -4.46 0.28
C CYS A 121 -8.76 -3.50 0.87
N GLU A 122 -9.58 -3.99 1.79
CA GLU A 122 -10.55 -3.18 2.53
C GLU A 122 -10.65 -3.64 3.99
N LEU A 123 -10.84 -2.68 4.89
CA LEU A 123 -11.04 -2.95 6.32
C LEU A 123 -12.53 -3.11 6.63
N VAL A 124 -12.94 -4.29 7.11
CA VAL A 124 -14.30 -4.55 7.59
C VAL A 124 -14.24 -5.10 9.02
N GLY A 125 -14.71 -4.31 9.98
CA GLY A 125 -14.54 -4.64 11.40
C GLY A 125 -13.06 -4.65 11.77
N SER A 126 -12.60 -5.70 12.47
CA SER A 126 -11.20 -5.91 12.84
C SER A 126 -10.39 -6.70 11.80
N ARG A 127 -10.89 -6.79 10.55
CA ARG A 127 -10.28 -7.63 9.51
C ARG A 127 -9.97 -6.86 8.25
N MET A 128 -8.73 -6.98 7.78
CA MET A 128 -8.33 -6.52 6.46
C MET A 128 -8.56 -7.65 5.46
N PHE A 129 -9.46 -7.43 4.50
CA PHE A 129 -9.70 -8.36 3.40
C PHE A 129 -8.81 -8.01 2.22
N VAL A 130 -8.23 -9.02 1.57
CA VAL A 130 -7.44 -8.90 0.34
C VAL A 130 -8.10 -9.75 -0.74
N PHE A 131 -8.32 -9.17 -1.92
CA PHE A 131 -8.90 -9.87 -3.06
C PHE A 131 -8.03 -9.76 -4.32
N GLY A 132 -7.87 -10.90 -4.98
CA GLY A 132 -7.24 -11.00 -6.30
C GLY A 132 -5.76 -10.60 -6.29
N GLY A 133 -5.37 -9.85 -7.32
CA GLY A 133 -3.98 -9.53 -7.63
C GLY A 133 -3.34 -10.56 -8.55
N ARG A 134 -2.02 -10.51 -8.66
CA ARG A 134 -1.22 -11.38 -9.52
C ARG A 134 0.00 -11.86 -8.76
N GLY A 135 0.29 -13.16 -8.85
CA GLY A 135 1.47 -13.79 -8.23
C GLY A 135 2.76 -13.60 -9.04
N ALA A 136 3.88 -14.07 -8.48
CA ALA A 136 5.19 -14.07 -9.15
C ALA A 136 5.32 -15.15 -10.26
N GLY A 137 6.30 -14.98 -11.16
CA GLY A 137 6.70 -15.97 -12.17
C GLY A 137 6.07 -15.80 -13.56
N GLU A 138 6.61 -16.52 -14.55
CA GLU A 138 6.24 -16.41 -15.98
C GLU A 138 4.76 -16.66 -16.27
N THR A 139 4.11 -17.53 -15.51
CA THR A 139 2.67 -17.79 -15.68
C THR A 139 1.79 -16.76 -14.99
N GLY A 140 2.34 -15.95 -14.06
CA GLY A 140 1.65 -15.19 -13.01
C GLY A 140 0.21 -14.89 -13.35
N ARG A 141 -0.72 -15.78 -13.03
CA ARG A 141 -2.11 -15.59 -13.45
C ARG A 141 -2.78 -14.62 -12.49
N PRO A 142 -3.78 -13.85 -12.97
CA PRO A 142 -4.65 -13.13 -12.05
C PRO A 142 -5.26 -14.11 -11.05
N LEU A 143 -5.42 -13.65 -9.81
CA LEU A 143 -5.93 -14.41 -8.69
C LEU A 143 -7.39 -14.03 -8.45
N ARG A 144 -8.13 -14.94 -7.82
CA ARG A 144 -9.55 -14.76 -7.42
C ARG A 144 -9.80 -15.09 -5.95
N ASP A 145 -8.74 -15.43 -5.22
CA ASP A 145 -8.84 -15.79 -3.82
C ASP A 145 -9.11 -14.56 -2.97
N ILE A 146 -9.76 -14.79 -1.83
CA ILE A 146 -9.96 -13.81 -0.79
C ILE A 146 -9.23 -14.31 0.44
N HIS A 147 -8.46 -13.43 1.08
CA HIS A 147 -7.87 -13.70 2.39
C HIS A 147 -8.29 -12.59 3.35
N ALA A 148 -8.38 -12.91 4.63
CA ALA A 148 -8.58 -11.93 5.70
C ALA A 148 -7.41 -12.00 6.68
N LEU A 149 -6.83 -10.86 7.02
CA LEU A 149 -5.96 -10.70 8.17
C LEU A 149 -6.81 -10.28 9.36
N ASP A 150 -6.88 -11.12 10.38
CA ASP A 150 -7.43 -10.74 11.68
C ASP A 150 -6.43 -9.86 12.43
N LEU A 151 -6.81 -8.61 12.71
CA LEU A 151 -5.93 -7.63 13.33
C LEU A 151 -5.85 -7.77 14.86
N VAL A 152 -6.70 -8.61 15.45
CA VAL A 152 -6.61 -8.92 16.89
C VAL A 152 -5.49 -9.95 17.12
N ASP A 153 -5.52 -11.03 16.36
CA ASP A 153 -4.59 -12.16 16.54
C ASP A 153 -3.40 -12.11 15.57
N TRP A 154 -3.42 -11.21 14.59
CA TRP A 154 -2.44 -11.13 13.51
C TRP A 154 -2.30 -12.44 12.72
N VAL A 155 -3.45 -13.03 12.37
CA VAL A 155 -3.55 -14.32 11.66
C VAL A 155 -4.24 -14.15 10.31
N TRP A 156 -3.62 -14.68 9.26
CA TRP A 156 -4.25 -14.77 7.94
C TRP A 156 -5.13 -16.01 7.81
N VAL A 157 -6.31 -15.82 7.23
CA VAL A 157 -7.29 -16.89 7.00
C VAL A 157 -7.80 -16.83 5.55
N PRO A 158 -7.78 -17.94 4.79
CA PRO A 158 -8.40 -17.99 3.48
C PRO A 158 -9.92 -17.93 3.62
N ILE A 159 -10.57 -17.11 2.79
CA ILE A 159 -12.02 -16.96 2.78
C ILE A 159 -12.60 -17.75 1.62
N ASN A 160 -13.37 -18.77 1.97
CA ASN A 160 -14.16 -19.53 1.01
C ASN A 160 -15.44 -18.76 0.69
N ALA A 161 -15.44 -18.02 -0.42
CA ALA A 161 -16.62 -17.35 -0.92
C ALA A 161 -17.72 -18.38 -1.25
N THR A 162 -18.94 -18.12 -0.78
CA THR A 162 -20.10 -19.00 -0.96
C THR A 162 -20.83 -18.78 -2.29
N THR A 163 -20.49 -17.70 -3.02
CA THR A 163 -21.12 -17.32 -4.29
C THR A 163 -20.11 -17.29 -5.43
N GLN A 164 -20.62 -17.35 -6.67
CA GLN A 164 -19.84 -17.09 -7.89
C GLN A 164 -19.47 -15.59 -7.91
N GLY A 165 -18.35 -15.26 -7.27
CA GLY A 165 -17.80 -13.91 -7.25
C GLY A 165 -17.16 -13.51 -8.58
N PRO A 166 -16.50 -12.34 -8.62
CA PRO A 166 -15.83 -11.87 -9.82
C PRO A 166 -14.71 -12.84 -10.24
N GLY A 167 -14.50 -13.00 -11.55
CA GLY A 167 -13.39 -13.79 -12.08
C GLY A 167 -12.02 -13.22 -11.67
N PRO A 168 -10.93 -14.01 -11.84
CA PRO A 168 -9.58 -13.61 -11.43
C PRO A 168 -9.14 -12.28 -12.06
N ARG A 169 -8.58 -11.37 -11.26
CA ARG A 169 -8.25 -9.99 -11.70
C ARG A 169 -7.15 -9.34 -10.87
N PHE A 170 -6.51 -8.34 -11.44
CA PHE A 170 -5.48 -7.50 -10.81
C PHE A 170 -5.57 -6.08 -11.40
N ASN A 171 -4.94 -5.10 -10.74
CA ASN A 171 -5.05 -3.67 -11.06
C ASN A 171 -6.51 -3.17 -11.13
N HIS A 172 -7.38 -3.81 -10.34
CA HIS A 172 -8.75 -3.39 -10.17
C HIS A 172 -8.85 -2.37 -9.03
N ALA A 173 -10.05 -1.86 -8.78
CA ALA A 173 -10.36 -1.00 -7.65
C ALA A 173 -11.42 -1.66 -6.77
N SER A 174 -11.38 -1.36 -5.49
CA SER A 174 -12.41 -1.68 -4.50
C SER A 174 -12.86 -0.41 -3.80
N ALA A 175 -14.05 -0.45 -3.19
CA ALA A 175 -14.48 0.57 -2.26
C ALA A 175 -15.47 -0.05 -1.27
N ARG A 176 -15.30 0.25 0.02
CA ARG A 176 -16.21 -0.22 1.05
C ARG A 176 -17.34 0.77 1.34
N VAL A 177 -18.56 0.25 1.44
CA VAL A 177 -19.72 0.94 2.02
C VAL A 177 -20.33 0.08 3.13
N GLY A 178 -20.13 0.51 4.38
CA GLY A 178 -20.56 -0.26 5.55
C GLY A 178 -19.85 -1.61 5.64
N ALA A 179 -20.63 -2.70 5.58
CA ALA A 179 -20.13 -4.07 5.59
C ALA A 179 -19.95 -4.67 4.18
N LYS A 180 -20.13 -3.88 3.11
CA LYS A 180 -19.99 -4.32 1.72
C LYS A 180 -18.71 -3.74 1.12
N VAL A 181 -18.01 -4.56 0.34
CA VAL A 181 -16.79 -4.26 -0.42
C VAL A 181 -17.07 -4.54 -1.89
#